data_AF-A0A661V572-F1
#
_entry.id   AF-A0A661V572-F1
#
_cell.length_a   1.000
_cell.length_b   1.000
_cell.length_c   1.000
_cell.angle_alpha   90.00
_cell.angle_beta   90.00
_cell.angle_gamma   90.00
#
_symmetry.space_group_name_H-M   'P 1'
#
loop_
_entity.id
_entity.type
_entity.pdbx_description
1 polymer ?
#
loop_
_entity_poly.entity_id
_entity_poly.type
_entity_poly.pdbx_seq_one_letter_code
_entity_poly.pdbx_strand_id
1 'polypeptide(L)'
;MTTAAHTENKVVTKTLRNIQRGYTPDDQSRGVYGENVRLTIERSRLLTESYKMTEGEPMVIRRAKALEHILLNMTVYIGDQQLIVGNYSESPNHLAYFMEQNWRSVKRLIQRG
;
A
#
# COMPACT_ATOMS: atom_id res chain seq x y z
N MET A 1 -8.63 34.36 -10.05
CA MET A 1 -8.53 33.37 -8.95
C MET A 1 -9.85 32.57 -8.85
N THR A 2 -10.23 31.81 -9.89
CA THR A 2 -11.56 31.15 -9.90
C THR A 2 -11.63 29.97 -10.87
N THR A 3 -10.65 29.06 -10.86
CA THR A 3 -10.66 27.91 -11.82
C THR A 3 -10.36 26.55 -11.17
N ALA A 4 -9.84 26.50 -9.94
CA ALA A 4 -9.46 25.24 -9.30
C ALA A 4 -10.66 24.46 -8.72
N ALA A 5 -11.70 25.15 -8.23
CA ALA A 5 -12.78 24.53 -7.45
C ALA A 5 -13.75 23.64 -8.25
N HIS A 6 -13.75 23.71 -9.58
CA HIS A 6 -14.73 22.97 -10.40
C HIS A 6 -14.24 21.56 -10.81
N THR A 7 -12.98 21.23 -10.54
CA THR A 7 -12.34 20.02 -11.10
C THR A 7 -12.33 18.83 -10.14
N GLU A 8 -12.68 19.03 -8.86
CA GLU A 8 -12.62 17.97 -7.85
C GLU A 8 -13.64 16.84 -8.09
N ASN A 9 -14.78 17.12 -8.72
CA ASN A 9 -15.85 16.15 -8.95
C ASN A 9 -15.68 15.27 -10.19
N LYS A 10 -14.59 15.41 -10.96
CA LYS A 10 -14.42 14.73 -12.26
C LYS A 10 -13.27 13.73 -12.33
N VAL A 11 -12.75 13.29 -11.19
CA VAL A 11 -11.75 12.20 -11.15
C VAL A 11 -12.48 10.88 -10.94
N VAL A 12 -13.05 10.32 -12.01
CA VAL A 12 -13.50 8.93 -12.02
C VAL A 12 -12.26 8.05 -12.13
N THR A 13 -11.89 7.40 -11.03
CA THR A 13 -10.78 6.45 -11.00
C THR A 13 -11.24 5.16 -11.67
N LYS A 14 -11.15 5.10 -13.00
CA LYS A 14 -11.52 3.94 -13.83
C LYS A 14 -10.42 2.87 -13.84
N THR A 15 -9.97 2.43 -12.67
CA THR A 15 -9.06 1.28 -12.56
C THR A 15 -9.84 0.03 -12.15
N LEU A 16 -10.75 -0.34 -13.05
CA LEU A 16 -11.13 -1.69 -13.47
C LEU A 16 -11.48 -2.74 -12.40
N ARG A 17 -12.80 -2.95 -12.24
CA ARG A 17 -13.40 -4.30 -12.29
C ARG A 17 -14.54 -4.28 -13.32
N ASN A 18 -14.28 -4.75 -14.53
CA ASN A 18 -15.31 -5.12 -15.50
C ASN A 18 -15.36 -6.66 -15.58
N ILE A 19 -15.62 -7.32 -14.46
CA ILE A 19 -16.04 -8.73 -14.51
C ILE A 19 -17.53 -8.72 -14.18
N GLN A 20 -18.34 -8.38 -15.19
CA GLN A 20 -19.79 -8.54 -15.09
C GLN A 20 -20.09 -10.02 -14.84
N ARG A 21 -20.47 -10.35 -13.61
CA ARG A 21 -20.95 -11.70 -13.28
C ARG A 21 -22.48 -11.67 -13.36
N GLY A 22 -23.01 -11.83 -14.57
CA GLY A 22 -24.45 -11.99 -14.82
C GLY A 22 -25.22 -10.68 -15.07
N TYR A 23 -26.54 -10.73 -14.81
CA TYR A 23 -27.52 -9.68 -15.14
C TYR A 23 -27.75 -8.65 -14.03
N THR A 24 -27.04 -8.76 -12.90
CA THR A 24 -27.16 -7.78 -11.81
C THR A 24 -26.34 -6.55 -12.17
N PRO A 25 -26.90 -5.33 -12.15
CA PRO A 25 -26.09 -4.12 -12.30
C PRO A 25 -25.07 -4.09 -11.16
N ASP A 26 -23.78 -4.09 -11.53
CA ASP A 26 -22.69 -3.90 -10.59
C ASP A 26 -22.91 -2.59 -9.83
N ASP A 27 -22.78 -2.65 -8.51
CA ASP A 27 -22.87 -1.49 -7.64
C ASP A 27 -21.65 -0.57 -7.87
N GLN A 28 -21.71 0.23 -8.94
CA GLN A 28 -20.63 1.13 -9.37
C GLN A 28 -20.30 2.21 -8.32
N SER A 29 -21.14 2.37 -7.30
CA SER A 29 -20.91 3.32 -6.20
C SER A 29 -19.84 2.83 -5.23
N ARG A 30 -19.61 1.51 -5.17
CA ARG A 30 -18.69 0.90 -4.22
C ARG A 30 -17.27 0.93 -4.78
N GLY A 31 -16.35 1.61 -4.08
CA GLY A 31 -14.93 1.64 -4.42
C GLY A 31 -14.32 0.22 -4.50
N VAL A 32 -13.17 0.10 -5.18
CA VAL A 32 -12.47 -1.19 -5.39
C VAL A 32 -12.08 -1.85 -4.06
N TYR A 33 -11.89 -1.06 -3.01
CA TYR A 33 -11.52 -1.51 -1.67
C TYR A 33 -12.66 -1.29 -0.68
N GLY A 34 -12.77 -2.15 0.33
CA GLY A 34 -13.70 -1.95 1.43
C GLY A 34 -13.30 -0.76 2.31
N GLU A 35 -14.25 -0.20 3.06
CA GLU A 35 -14.03 1.01 3.88
C GLU A 35 -12.90 0.85 4.92
N ASN A 36 -12.66 -0.38 5.39
CA ASN A 36 -11.66 -0.68 6.41
C ASN A 36 -10.24 -0.91 5.85
N VAL A 37 -10.05 -0.81 4.53
CA VAL A 37 -8.74 -1.04 3.91
C VAL A 37 -7.82 0.16 4.13
N ARG A 38 -6.63 -0.09 4.67
CA ARG A 38 -5.61 0.96 4.91
C ARG A 38 -4.28 0.60 4.25
N LEU A 39 -3.44 1.60 4.00
CA LEU A 39 -2.06 1.37 3.56
C LEU A 39 -1.16 1.19 4.79
N THR A 40 -0.35 0.15 4.82
CA THR A 40 0.71 0.01 5.85
C THR A 40 1.96 0.79 5.43
N ILE A 41 2.64 1.34 6.44
CA ILE A 41 3.90 2.08 6.31
C ILE A 41 5.07 1.28 6.93
N GLU A 42 4.78 0.20 7.66
CA GLU A 42 5.76 -0.57 8.44
C GLU A 42 6.94 -1.02 7.58
N ARG A 43 6.67 -1.76 6.49
CA ARG A 43 7.71 -2.22 5.57
C ARG A 43 8.58 -1.06 5.04
N SER A 44 7.94 0.04 4.65
CA SER A 44 8.65 1.21 4.10
C SER A 44 9.56 1.87 5.14
N ARG A 45 9.13 1.89 6.40
CA ARG A 45 9.94 2.38 7.53
C ARG A 45 11.16 1.47 7.75
N LEU A 46 10.95 0.16 7.87
CA LEU A 46 12.03 -0.82 8.06
C LEU A 46 13.03 -0.82 6.91
N LEU A 47 12.55 -0.75 5.67
CA LEU A 47 13.40 -0.62 4.48
C LEU A 47 14.30 0.63 4.57
N THR A 48 13.70 1.76 4.97
CA THR A 48 14.41 3.04 5.08
C THR A 48 15.47 3.01 6.18
N GLU A 49 15.16 2.38 7.31
CA GLU A 49 16.11 2.17 8.41
C GLU A 49 17.31 1.34 7.95
N SER A 50 17.07 0.19 7.31
CA SER A 50 18.15 -0.65 6.77
C SER A 50 19.00 0.10 5.73
N TYR A 51 18.38 0.89 4.87
CA TYR A 51 19.12 1.69 3.89
C TYR A 51 20.00 2.75 4.55
N LYS A 52 19.56 3.39 5.63
CA LYS A 52 20.41 4.33 6.39
C LYS A 52 21.60 3.63 7.05
N MET A 53 21.42 2.39 7.54
CA MET A 53 22.51 1.62 8.18
C MET A 53 23.53 1.06 7.18
N THR A 54 23.17 0.95 5.90
CA THR A 54 23.98 0.27 4.85
C THR A 54 24.49 1.24 3.79
N GLU A 55 24.64 2.52 4.13
CA GLU A 55 25.23 3.50 3.22
C GLU A 55 26.68 3.15 2.87
N GLY A 56 27.04 3.27 1.60
CA GLY A 56 28.36 2.88 1.07
C GLY A 56 28.47 1.44 0.57
N GLU A 57 27.49 0.57 0.84
CA GLU A 57 27.48 -0.80 0.33
C GLU A 57 26.92 -0.92 -1.09
N PRO A 58 27.30 -1.96 -1.86
CA PRO A 58 26.67 -2.24 -3.15
C PRO A 58 25.17 -2.49 -3.01
N MET A 59 24.37 -1.97 -3.96
CA MET A 59 22.90 -2.06 -3.91
C MET A 59 22.33 -3.48 -3.75
N VAL A 60 23.03 -4.50 -4.27
CA VAL A 60 22.62 -5.91 -4.11
C VAL A 60 22.66 -6.32 -2.64
N ILE A 61 23.74 -5.97 -1.94
CA ILE A 61 23.91 -6.26 -0.51
C ILE A 61 22.92 -5.45 0.31
N ARG A 62 22.73 -4.17 -0.01
CA ARG A 62 21.74 -3.31 0.67
C ARG A 62 20.33 -3.89 0.59
N ARG A 63 19.93 -4.41 -0.57
CA ARG A 63 18.62 -5.07 -0.73
C ARG A 63 18.51 -6.37 0.07
N ALA A 64 19.58 -7.17 0.10
CA ALA A 64 19.60 -8.40 0.90
C ALA A 64 19.45 -8.10 2.39
N LYS A 65 20.25 -7.17 2.93
CA LYS A 65 20.17 -6.72 4.32
C LYS A 65 18.85 -6.03 4.66
N ALA A 66 18.25 -5.31 3.72
CA ALA A 66 16.95 -4.70 3.94
C ALA A 66 15.82 -5.73 3.98
N LEU A 67 15.89 -6.78 3.16
CA LEU A 67 14.95 -7.89 3.26
C LEU A 67 15.08 -8.62 4.61
N GLU A 68 16.31 -8.91 5.03
CA GLU A 68 16.60 -9.48 6.36
C GLU A 68 16.03 -8.61 7.49
N HIS A 69 16.32 -7.30 7.48
CA HIS A 69 15.83 -6.35 8.48
C HIS A 69 14.30 -6.26 8.50
N ILE A 70 13.63 -6.34 7.35
CA ILE A 70 12.18 -6.38 7.30
C ILE A 70 11.65 -7.67 7.94
N LEU A 71 12.17 -8.82 7.54
CA LEU A 71 11.66 -10.12 8.00
C LEU A 71 11.89 -10.34 9.50
N LEU A 72 12.99 -9.82 10.06
CA LEU A 72 13.30 -9.94 11.49
C LEU A 72 12.48 -9.00 12.38
N ASN A 73 12.03 -7.85 11.86
CA ASN A 73 11.40 -6.79 12.65
C ASN A 73 9.93 -6.52 12.31
N MET A 74 9.37 -7.17 11.28
CA MET A 74 7.97 -6.96 10.91
C MET A 74 7.01 -7.57 11.92
N THR A 75 5.85 -6.94 12.06
CA THR A 75 4.75 -7.44 12.88
C THR A 75 4.16 -8.71 12.27
N VAL A 76 4.15 -9.79 13.04
CA VAL A 76 3.52 -11.05 12.63
C VAL A 76 2.08 -11.07 13.11
N TYR A 77 1.14 -11.11 12.16
CA TYR A 77 -0.28 -11.29 12.44
C TYR A 77 -0.67 -12.76 12.28
N ILE A 78 -1.32 -13.31 13.31
CA ILE A 78 -1.95 -14.63 13.30
C ILE A 78 -3.40 -14.44 13.72
N GLY A 79 -4.33 -14.84 12.85
CA GLY A 79 -5.75 -14.76 13.11
C GLY A 79 -6.27 -15.95 13.93
N ASP A 80 -7.41 -15.76 14.57
CA ASP A 80 -8.08 -16.84 15.31
C ASP A 80 -8.41 -18.02 14.38
N GLN A 81 -8.14 -19.24 14.86
CA GLN A 81 -8.44 -20.49 14.16
C GLN A 81 -7.72 -20.67 12.80
N GLN A 82 -6.65 -19.91 12.52
CA GLN A 82 -5.84 -20.13 11.33
C GLN A 82 -4.97 -21.40 11.45
N LEU A 83 -5.15 -22.35 10.53
CA LEU A 83 -4.31 -23.56 10.43
C LEU A 83 -3.01 -23.30 9.67
N ILE A 84 -3.04 -22.42 8.67
CA ILE A 84 -1.86 -21.94 7.93
C ILE A 84 -1.75 -20.45 8.21
N VAL A 85 -0.62 -20.06 8.78
CA VAL A 85 -0.35 -18.68 9.22
C VAL A 85 0.62 -18.00 8.26
N GLY A 86 0.60 -16.67 8.27
CA GLY A 86 1.45 -15.84 7.45
C GLY A 86 0.67 -14.71 6.81
N ASN A 87 0.79 -13.53 7.39
CA ASN A 87 0.29 -12.29 6.79
C ASN A 87 1.48 -11.40 6.43
N TYR A 88 1.37 -10.64 5.34
CA TYR A 88 2.42 -9.75 4.85
C TYR A 88 2.39 -8.36 5.53
N SER A 89 1.45 -8.10 6.45
CA SER A 89 1.25 -6.82 7.14
C SER A 89 0.73 -7.06 8.56
N GLU A 90 0.78 -6.01 9.40
CA GLU A 90 0.25 -6.03 10.78
C GLU A 90 -1.25 -6.39 10.92
N SER A 91 -2.03 -6.35 9.83
CA SER A 91 -3.48 -6.59 9.84
C SER A 91 -3.97 -7.14 8.50
N PRO A 92 -5.02 -7.97 8.47
CA PRO A 92 -5.56 -8.54 7.22
C PRO A 92 -6.17 -7.49 6.29
N ASN A 93 -6.53 -6.32 6.82
CA ASN A 93 -7.13 -5.22 6.04
C ASN A 93 -6.08 -4.20 5.54
N HIS A 94 -4.80 -4.46 5.77
CA HIS A 94 -3.74 -3.55 5.37
C HIS A 94 -3.08 -3.99 4.05
N LEU A 95 -2.80 -3.02 3.19
CA LEU A 95 -2.11 -3.21 1.92
C LEU A 95 -0.69 -2.65 2.02
N ALA A 96 0.29 -3.49 1.70
CA ALA A 96 1.68 -3.07 1.62
C ALA A 96 1.87 -2.14 0.41
N TYR A 97 2.28 -0.90 0.69
CA TYR A 97 2.68 0.04 -0.34
C TYR A 97 4.21 0.15 -0.40
N PHE A 98 4.78 -0.17 -1.55
CA PHE A 98 6.22 -0.14 -1.79
C PHE A 98 6.66 1.28 -2.14
N MET A 99 6.95 2.10 -1.12
CA MET A 99 7.35 3.50 -1.31
C MET A 99 8.65 3.65 -2.10
N GLU A 100 9.51 2.63 -2.09
CA GLU A 100 10.73 2.60 -2.88
C GLU A 100 10.48 2.59 -4.39
N GLN A 101 9.31 2.13 -4.83
CA GLN A 101 8.92 2.13 -6.24
C GLN A 101 8.29 3.46 -6.63
N ASN A 102 7.39 4.00 -5.79
CA ASN A 102 6.67 5.24 -6.12
C ASN A 102 6.14 6.00 -4.88
N TRP A 103 7.02 6.62 -4.11
CA TRP A 103 6.59 7.48 -2.99
C TRP A 103 5.86 8.77 -3.42
N ARG A 104 6.10 9.27 -4.65
CA ARG A 104 5.60 10.57 -5.11
C ARG A 104 4.08 10.58 -5.26
N SER A 105 3.49 9.49 -5.76
CA SER A 105 2.04 9.39 -5.92
C SER A 105 1.31 9.50 -4.59
N VAL A 106 1.80 8.82 -3.55
CA VAL A 106 1.22 8.89 -2.20
C VAL A 106 1.39 10.28 -1.62
N LYS A 107 2.58 10.88 -1.74
CA LYS A 107 2.83 12.25 -1.28
C LYS A 107 1.86 13.26 -1.93
N ARG A 108 1.58 13.14 -3.23
CA ARG A 108 0.63 14.01 -3.94
C ARG A 108 -0.81 13.85 -3.44
N LEU A 109 -1.20 12.63 -3.04
CA LEU A 109 -2.53 12.39 -2.47
C LEU A 109 -2.69 12.99 -1.08
N ILE A 110 -1.63 12.98 -0.28
CA ILE A 110 -1.65 13.53 1.09
C ILE A 110 -1.57 15.07 1.06
N GLN A 111 -0.68 15.63 0.23
CA GLN A 111 -0.42 17.07 0.16
C GLN A 111 -1.38 17.79 -0.80
N ARG A 112 -2.67 17.45 -0.80
CA ARG A 112 -3.66 18.19 -1.59
C ARG A 112 -3.84 19.58 -0.96
N GLY A 113 -3.03 20.53 -1.44
CA GLY A 113 -2.99 21.94 -1.06
C GLY A 113 -2.05 22.70 -1.98
#